data_AF-A0A0M3IHJ9-F1
#
_entry.id   AF-A0A0M3IHJ9-F1
#
_cell.length_a   1.000
_cell.length_b   1.000
_cell.length_c   1.000
_cell.angle_alpha   90.00
_cell.angle_beta   90.00
_cell.angle_gamma   90.00
#
_symmetry.space_group_name_H-M   'P 1'
#
loop_
_entity.id
_entity.type
_entity.pdbx_description
1 polymer ?
#
loop_
_entity_poly.entity_id
_entity_poly.type
_entity_poly.pdbx_seq_one_letter_code
_entity_poly.pdbx_strand_id
1 'polypeptide(L)' 'MHFAQMVHYGRHSPFDYEFPSINKEHYGTEIPPVYNITRISTPMYLYYSDADWVATGRDVRQYLLALLPSKYLR' A
#
# COMPACT_ATOMS: atom_id res chain seq x y z
N MET A 1 3.27 15.58 0.52
CA MET A 1 2.26 15.34 -0.53
C MET A 1 2.00 13.86 -0.84
N HIS A 2 2.97 12.94 -0.70
CA HIS A 2 2.73 11.52 -1.03
C HIS A 2 1.63 10.82 -0.21
N PHE A 3 1.61 10.98 1.13
CA PHE A 3 0.56 10.38 1.95
C PHE A 3 -0.85 10.84 1.55
N ALA A 4 -1.00 12.12 1.19
CA ALA A 4 -2.26 12.66 0.68
C ALA A 4 -2.68 12.01 -0.65
N GLN A 5 -1.75 11.65 -1.53
CA GLN A 5 -2.05 10.89 -2.75
C GLN A 5 -2.57 9.48 -2.42
N MET A 6 -1.98 8.80 -1.44
CA MET A 6 -2.47 7.49 -1.01
C MET A 6 -3.90 7.57 -0.47
N VAL A 7 -4.21 8.60 0.33
CA VAL A 7 -5.57 8.84 0.84
C VAL A 7 -6.53 9.22 -0.29
N HIS A 8 -6.11 10.11 -1.20
CA HIS A 8 -6.96 10.61 -2.29
C HIS A 8 -7.29 9.53 -3.33
N TYR A 9 -6.30 8.74 -3.74
CA TYR A 9 -6.48 7.68 -4.74
C TYR A 9 -6.87 6.33 -4.15
N GLY A 10 -6.81 6.16 -2.82
CA GLY A 10 -7.14 4.90 -2.16
C GLY A 10 -6.22 3.74 -2.58
N ARG A 11 -4.95 4.01 -2.90
CA ARG A 11 -4.00 2.99 -3.36
C ARG A 11 -2.64 3.14 -2.67
N HIS A 12 -2.01 2.00 -2.41
CA HIS A 12 -0.63 1.93 -1.94
C HIS A 12 0.31 1.76 -3.13
N SER A 13 0.86 2.87 -3.62
CA SER A 13 1.73 2.95 -4.80
C SER A 13 2.92 3.89 -4.53
N PRO A 14 3.95 3.92 -5.40
CA PRO A 14 4.95 4.97 -5.40
C PRO A 14 4.34 6.37 -5.56
N PHE A 15 5.16 7.39 -5.35
CA PHE A 15 4.78 8.79 -5.54
C PHE A 15 4.29 9.05 -6.97
N ASP A 16 3.15 9.72 -7.09
CA ASP A 16 2.67 10.19 -8.39
C ASP A 16 3.27 11.56 -8.67
N TYR A 17 4.05 11.68 -9.74
CA TYR A 17 4.62 12.95 -10.15
C TYR A 17 3.61 13.86 -10.86
N GLU A 18 2.35 13.42 -11.02
CA GLU A 18 1.24 14.10 -11.70
C GLU A 18 1.44 14.25 -13.23
N PHE A 19 2.69 14.18 -13.70
CA PHE A 19 3.06 14.19 -15.10
C PHE A 19 3.30 12.75 -15.61
N PRO A 20 2.49 12.25 -16.55
CA PRO A 20 2.62 10.90 -17.11
C PRO A 20 4.01 10.56 -17.66
N SER A 21 4.68 11.53 -18.29
CA SER A 21 6.03 11.35 -18.83
C SER A 21 7.08 11.12 -17.74
N ILE A 22 6.99 11.85 -16.63
CA ILE A 22 7.88 11.72 -15.49
C ILE A 22 7.63 10.38 -14.79
N ASN A 23 6.37 10.02 -14.56
CA ASN A 23 6.02 8.69 -14.04
C ASN A 23 6.57 7.57 -14.92
N LYS A 24 6.47 7.72 -16.26
CA LYS A 24 6.98 6.73 -17.21
C LYS A 24 8.51 6.62 -17.17
N GLU A 25 9.23 7.72 -16.98
CA GLU A 25 10.68 7.72 -16.79
C GLU A 25 11.08 6.97 -15.50
N HIS A 26 10.37 7.23 -14.39
CA HIS A 26 10.67 6.61 -13.09
C HIS A 26 10.22 5.15 -12.97
N TYR A 27 9.06 4.81 -13.55
CA TYR A 27 8.35 3.55 -13.26
C TYR A 27 8.08 2.70 -14.51
N GLY A 28 8.44 3.18 -15.71
CA GLY A 28 8.11 2.54 -16.98
C GLY A 28 6.61 2.62 -17.34
N THR A 29 5.80 3.28 -16.51
CA THR A 29 4.34 3.38 -16.64
C THR A 29 3.88 4.81 -16.35
N GLU A 30 2.87 5.29 -17.08
CA GLU A 30 2.35 6.65 -16.93
C GLU A 30 1.63 6.88 -15.60
N ILE A 31 1.15 5.79 -14.99
CA ILE A 31 0.49 5.75 -13.69
C ILE A 31 1.36 4.91 -12.75
N PRO A 32 1.70 5.39 -11.54
CA PRO A 32 2.51 4.63 -10.60
C PRO A 32 1.92 3.24 -10.32
N PRO A 33 2.72 2.16 -10.42
CA PRO A 33 2.24 0.81 -10.21
C PRO A 33 1.92 0.55 -8.73
N VAL A 34 0.85 -0.20 -8.44
CA VAL A 34 0.48 -0.56 -7.05
C VAL A 34 1.47 -1.58 -6.49
N TYR A 35 1.88 -1.42 -5.24
CA TYR A 35 2.71 -2.40 -4.55
C TYR A 35 1.96 -3.71 -4.33
N ASN A 36 2.54 -4.83 -4.79
CA ASN A 36 1.91 -6.13 -4.66
C ASN A 36 2.17 -6.75 -3.28
N ILE A 37 1.24 -6.54 -2.34
CA ILE A 37 1.28 -7.05 -0.97
C ILE A 37 1.39 -8.59 -0.91
N THR A 38 0.85 -9.31 -1.91
CA THR A 38 0.89 -10.79 -1.94
C THR A 38 2.31 -11.35 -2.13
N ARG A 39 3.28 -10.51 -2.54
CA ARG A 39 4.69 -10.91 -2.73
C ARG A 39 5.52 -10.80 -1.46
N ILE A 40 4.96 -10.28 -0.37
CA ILE A 40 5.67 -10.16 0.90
C ILE A 40 5.91 -11.56 1.47
N SER A 41 7.18 -11.89 1.72
CA SER A 41 7.63 -13.22 2.17
C SER A 41 8.41 -13.24 3.47
N THR A 42 8.54 -12.08 4.11
CA THR A 42 9.29 -11.95 5.37
C THR A 42 8.39 -12.39 6.53
N PRO A 43 8.82 -13.31 7.41
CA PRO A 43 8.05 -13.65 8.61
C PRO A 43 7.86 -12.42 9.50
N MET A 44 6.64 -12.18 9.97
CA MET A 44 6.29 -10.99 10.72
C MET A 44 5.17 -11.22 11.73
N TYR A 45 5.10 -10.35 12.73
CA TYR A 45 3.96 -10.17 13.61
C TYR A 45 3.26 -8.87 13.23
N LEU A 46 1.93 -8.85 13.23
CA LEU A 46 1.12 -7.66 12.92
C LEU A 46 0.29 -7.28 14.14
N TYR A 47 0.49 -6.06 14.65
CA TYR A 47 -0.28 -5.49 15.74
C TYR A 47 -1.02 -4.25 15.24
N TYR A 48 -2.30 -4.13 15.57
CA TYR A 48 -3.12 -2.96 15.25
C TYR A 48 -4.23 -2.80 16.28
N SER A 49 -4.85 -1.63 16.30
CA SER A 49 -5.94 -1.31 17.23
C SER A 49 -7.14 -0.74 16.47
N ASP A 50 -8.35 -1.09 16.89
CA ASP A 50 -9.57 -0.48 16.38
C ASP A 50 -9.70 1.01 16.75
N ALA A 51 -8.92 1.48 17.74
CA ALA A 51 -8.85 2.89 18.11
C ALA A 51 -7.83 3.70 17.28
N ASP A 52 -7.08 3.08 16.36
CA ASP A 52 -6.11 3.77 15.52
C ASP A 52 -6.81 4.52 14.38
N TRP A 53 -6.58 5.84 14.30
CA TRP A 53 -7.18 6.71 13.29
C TRP A 53 -6.41 6.75 11.97
N VAL A 54 -5.17 6.25 11.94
CA VAL A 54 -4.32 6.25 10.76
C VAL A 54 -4.28 4.85 10.16
N ALA A 55 -3.94 3.83 10.95
CA ALA A 55 -3.97 2.43 10.53
C ALA A 55 -5.30 1.81 10.96
N THR A 56 -6.39 2.28 10.36
CA THR A 56 -7.74 1.90 10.80
C THR A 56 -7.92 0.39 10.77
N GLY A 57 -8.68 -0.15 11.72
CA GLY A 57 -8.99 -1.59 11.73
C GLY A 57 -9.65 -2.07 10.43
N ARG A 58 -10.34 -1.18 9.70
CA ARG A 58 -10.88 -1.46 8.37
C ARG A 58 -9.76 -1.70 7.35
N ASP A 59 -8.79 -0.79 7.23
CA ASP A 59 -7.69 -0.92 6.27
C ASP A 59 -6.84 -2.15 6.59
N VAL A 60 -6.58 -2.42 7.87
CA VAL A 60 -5.83 -3.60 8.28
C VAL A 60 -6.58 -4.89 7.90
N ARG A 61 -7.87 -5.02 8.24
CA ARG A 61 -8.62 -6.26 7.97
C ARG A 61 -8.96 -6.46 6.51
N GLN A 62 -9.40 -5.41 5.82
CA GLN A 62 -9.95 -5.51 4.47
C GLN A 62 -8.90 -5.37 3.37
N TYR A 63 -7.74 -4.78 3.67
CA TYR A 63 -6.65 -4.62 2.69
C TYR A 63 -5.41 -5.42 3.08
N LEU A 64 -4.79 -5.14 4.24
CA LEU A 64 -3.52 -5.79 4.60
C LEU A 64 -3.70 -7.28 4.86
N LEU A 65 -4.55 -7.69 5.81
CA LEU A 65 -4.77 -9.09 6.15
C LEU A 65 -5.43 -9.89 5.03
N ALA A 66 -6.22 -9.24 4.16
CA ALA A 66 -6.83 -9.87 3.01
C ALA A 66 -5.80 -10.23 1.91
N LEU A 67 -4.69 -9.50 1.81
CA LEU A 67 -3.67 -9.67 0.77
C LEU A 67 -2.36 -10.28 1.26
N LEU A 68 -2.02 -10.12 2.54
CA LEU A 68 -0.80 -10.67 3.12
C LEU A 68 -0.85 -12.20 3.12
N PRO A 69 0.21 -12.89 2.65
CA PRO A 69 0.22 -14.34 2.71
C PRO A 69 0.30 -14.81 4.17
N SER A 70 -0.78 -15.44 4.65
CA SER A 70 -0.94 -15.86 6.05
C SER A 70 0.19 -16.77 6.56
N LYS A 71 0.85 -17.53 5.69
CA LYS A 71 2.00 -18.38 6.03
C LYS A 71 3.22 -17.62 6.58
N TYR A 72 3.28 -16.30 6.41
CA TYR A 72 4.34 -15.46 6.96
C TYR A 72 3.89 -14.63 8.17
N LEU A 73 2.62 -14.71 8.57
CA LEU A 73 2.12 -14.11 9.80
C LEU A 73 2.36 -15.08 10.97
N ARG A 74 2.92 -14.57 12.06
CA ARG A 74 3.22 -15.32 13.29
C ARG A 74 2.39 -14.84 14.46
#